data_AF-A0A1I6XAN0-F1
#
_entry.id   AF-A0A1I6XAN0-F1
#
_cell.length_a   1.000
_cell.length_b   1.000
_cell.length_c   1.000
_cell.angle_alpha   90.00
_cell.angle_beta   90.00
_cell.angle_gamma   90.00
#
_symmetry.space_group_name_H-M   'P 1'
#
loop_
_entity.id
_entity.type
_entity.pdbx_description
1 polymer ?
#
loop_
_entity_poly.entity_id
_entity_poly.type
_entity_poly.pdbx_seq_one_letter_code
_entity_poly.pdbx_strand_id
1 'polypeptide(L)'
;MLYHASSVSGLGELEPRISTHDKPYVYAIRNKVTAACFGAPKDDFDLLMDEVDGVPHLYECYQDALKTIYAGKSCSIYTVHEEGFLSGVTGWDVELVCEHTVPVVQEERISDLFEYIQRAAAHSECVIHSYSDEEVYQAMLSEELCERIRAFGLSEEAVKKDKRIARFC
;
A
#
# COMPACT_ATOMS: atom_id res chain seq x y z
N MET A 1 -14.96 0.59 -12.23
CA MET A 1 -13.56 0.61 -12.70
C MET A 1 -12.67 0.35 -11.50
N LEU A 2 -11.54 -0.31 -11.68
CA LEU A 2 -10.54 -0.56 -10.66
C LEU A 2 -9.16 -0.05 -11.13
N TYR A 3 -8.24 0.08 -10.19
CA TYR A 3 -6.91 0.63 -10.41
C TYR A 3 -5.82 -0.34 -9.94
N HIS A 4 -4.79 -0.53 -10.75
CA HIS A 4 -3.61 -1.32 -10.45
C HIS A 4 -2.36 -0.46 -10.63
N ALA A 5 -1.45 -0.44 -9.64
CA ALA A 5 -0.17 0.23 -9.78
C ALA A 5 0.93 -0.75 -10.17
N SER A 6 1.81 -0.33 -11.07
CA SER A 6 2.99 -1.10 -11.45
C SER A 6 4.15 -0.18 -11.81
N SER A 7 5.37 -0.62 -11.54
CA SER A 7 6.60 0.07 -11.97
C SER A 7 6.86 -0.09 -13.47
N VAL A 8 6.19 -1.05 -14.13
CA VAL A 8 6.27 -1.29 -15.57
C VAL A 8 5.22 -0.46 -16.29
N SER A 9 5.64 0.36 -17.25
CA SER A 9 4.77 1.17 -18.13
C SER A 9 4.44 0.45 -19.45
N GLY A 10 3.37 0.88 -20.13
CA GLY A 10 3.01 0.41 -21.47
C GLY A 10 2.34 -0.97 -21.50
N LEU A 11 1.76 -1.43 -20.40
CA LEU A 11 1.03 -2.71 -20.37
C LEU A 11 -0.34 -2.58 -21.05
N GLY A 12 -0.62 -3.49 -22.00
CA GLY A 12 -1.96 -3.65 -22.59
C GLY A 12 -2.86 -4.61 -21.81
N GLU A 13 -2.26 -5.44 -20.96
CA GLU A 13 -2.95 -6.42 -20.11
C GLU A 13 -2.18 -6.63 -18.81
N LEU A 14 -2.88 -7.02 -17.76
CA LEU A 14 -2.34 -7.38 -16.46
C LEU A 14 -2.44 -8.89 -16.29
N GLU A 15 -1.31 -9.55 -16.09
CA GLU A 15 -1.24 -11.00 -15.87
C GLU A 15 -1.23 -11.34 -14.37
N PRO A 16 -1.91 -12.43 -13.96
CA PRO A 16 -1.86 -12.89 -12.57
C PRO A 16 -0.43 -13.22 -12.13
N ARG A 17 -0.03 -12.74 -10.95
CA ARG A 17 1.29 -13.01 -10.37
C ARG A 17 1.19 -13.57 -8.96
N ILE A 18 2.08 -14.50 -8.64
CA ILE A 18 2.23 -15.03 -7.28
C ILE A 18 2.85 -13.92 -6.43
N SER A 19 2.16 -13.62 -5.33
CA SER A 19 2.63 -12.72 -4.26
C SER A 19 2.62 -13.49 -2.94
N THR A 20 2.23 -12.86 -1.85
CA THR A 20 2.15 -13.41 -0.48
C THR A 20 1.07 -14.48 -0.27
N HIS A 21 0.13 -14.64 -1.19
CA HIS A 21 -1.02 -15.55 -1.04
C HIS A 21 -0.88 -16.91 -1.74
N ASP A 22 0.32 -17.26 -2.21
CA ASP A 22 0.69 -18.52 -2.90
C ASP A 22 -0.13 -18.88 -4.16
N LYS A 23 -1.11 -18.05 -4.51
CA LYS A 23 -1.91 -18.12 -5.73
C LYS A 23 -1.62 -16.92 -6.63
N PRO A 24 -1.60 -17.11 -7.96
CA PRO A 24 -1.39 -16.02 -8.88
C PRO A 24 -2.67 -15.18 -9.00
N TYR A 25 -2.57 -13.88 -8.74
CA TYR A 25 -3.67 -12.94 -8.85
C TYR A 25 -3.24 -11.66 -9.58
N VAL A 26 -4.19 -11.04 -10.29
CA VAL A 26 -4.16 -9.61 -10.61
C VAL A 26 -4.81 -8.88 -9.45
N TYR A 27 -4.10 -7.93 -8.85
CA TYR A 27 -4.59 -7.12 -7.72
C TYR A 27 -5.08 -5.77 -8.23
N ALA A 28 -6.24 -5.31 -7.76
CA ALA A 28 -6.73 -3.98 -8.08
C ALA A 28 -7.54 -3.39 -6.92
N ILE A 29 -7.61 -2.06 -6.88
CA ILE A 29 -8.22 -1.28 -5.80
C ILE A 29 -9.19 -0.26 -6.40
N ARG A 30 -10.26 0.07 -5.66
CA ARG A 30 -11.28 1.03 -6.10
C ARG A 30 -10.80 2.47 -6.03
N ASN A 31 -10.05 2.82 -5.00
CA ASN A 31 -9.49 4.14 -4.84
C ASN A 31 -8.14 4.24 -5.57
N LYS A 32 -8.00 5.24 -6.45
CA LYS A 32 -6.79 5.46 -7.25
C LYS A 32 -5.58 5.87 -6.40
N VAL A 33 -5.79 6.68 -5.36
CA VAL A 33 -4.73 7.13 -4.45
C VAL A 33 -4.22 5.95 -3.63
N THR A 34 -5.12 5.10 -3.15
CA THR A 34 -4.75 3.85 -2.49
C THR A 34 -3.97 2.93 -3.42
N ALA A 35 -4.41 2.75 -4.67
CA ALA A 35 -3.66 1.99 -5.67
C ALA A 35 -2.25 2.57 -5.88
N ALA A 36 -2.10 3.89 -5.97
CA ALA A 36 -0.80 4.54 -6.13
C ALA A 36 0.18 4.25 -4.98
N CYS A 37 -0.31 3.96 -3.78
CA CYS A 37 0.54 3.57 -2.65
C CYS A 37 1.29 2.25 -2.90
N PHE A 38 0.84 1.42 -3.86
CA PHE A 38 1.54 0.20 -4.29
C PHE A 38 2.50 0.42 -5.46
N GLY A 39 2.65 1.66 -5.94
CA GLY A 39 3.58 2.02 -7.01
C GLY A 39 5.06 1.95 -6.61
N ALA A 40 5.36 1.76 -5.33
CA ALA A 40 6.70 1.58 -4.81
C ALA A 40 6.75 0.44 -3.77
N PRO A 41 7.88 -0.29 -3.65
CA PRO A 41 8.03 -1.29 -2.59
C PRO A 41 7.97 -0.66 -1.21
N LYS A 42 7.16 -1.27 -0.34
CA LYS A 42 7.02 -1.00 1.10
C LYS A 42 6.48 -2.25 1.79
N ASP A 43 6.57 -2.28 3.11
CA ASP A 43 5.85 -3.25 3.95
C ASP A 43 5.08 -2.55 5.08
N ASP A 44 4.42 -3.34 5.90
CA ASP A 44 3.61 -2.83 7.02
C ASP A 44 4.43 -2.18 8.15
N PHE A 45 5.76 -2.37 8.16
CA PHE A 45 6.66 -1.70 9.10
C PHE A 45 7.14 -0.34 8.58
N ASP A 46 6.79 0.01 7.34
CA ASP A 46 7.03 1.32 6.75
C ASP A 46 5.83 2.27 6.93
N LEU A 47 4.66 1.81 6.51
CA LEU A 47 3.42 2.57 6.56
C LEU A 47 2.25 1.66 6.91
N LEU A 48 1.51 2.01 7.96
CA LEU A 48 0.18 1.46 8.16
C LEU A 48 -0.79 2.20 7.23
N MET A 49 -1.68 1.46 6.62
CA MET A 49 -2.62 1.99 5.63
C MET A 49 -3.98 1.35 5.83
N ASP A 50 -5.01 2.17 5.79
CA ASP A 50 -6.41 1.73 5.76
C ASP A 50 -7.26 2.70 4.92
N GLU A 51 -8.52 2.35 4.65
CA GLU A 51 -9.50 3.26 4.06
C GLU A 51 -10.66 3.53 5.03
N VAL A 52 -10.86 4.80 5.38
CA VAL A 52 -12.02 5.24 6.16
C VAL A 52 -12.97 5.96 5.23
N ASP A 53 -14.20 5.45 5.09
CA ASP A 53 -15.22 5.97 4.17
C ASP A 53 -14.71 6.14 2.72
N GLY A 54 -13.81 5.24 2.28
CA GLY A 54 -13.19 5.25 0.95
C GLY A 54 -12.06 6.27 0.77
N VAL A 55 -11.61 6.91 1.85
CA VAL A 55 -10.44 7.80 1.87
C VAL A 55 -9.24 7.06 2.49
N PRO A 56 -8.09 6.96 1.80
CA PRO A 56 -6.89 6.36 2.36
C PRO A 56 -6.35 7.16 3.53
N HIS A 57 -6.06 6.46 4.62
CA HIS A 57 -5.37 6.97 5.79
C HIS A 57 -4.00 6.29 5.86
N LEU A 58 -2.92 7.09 5.78
CA LEU A 58 -1.54 6.62 5.81
C LEU A 58 -0.88 7.06 7.12
N TYR A 59 -0.33 6.13 7.89
CA TYR A 59 0.37 6.40 9.15
C TYR A 59 1.83 6.03 9.01
N GLU A 60 2.73 7.00 9.23
CA GLU A 60 4.18 6.78 9.20
C GLU A 60 4.65 5.99 10.44
N CYS A 61 5.21 4.79 10.21
CA CYS A 61 5.75 3.97 11.30
C CYS A 61 7.07 4.50 11.87
N TYR A 62 7.72 5.43 11.15
CA TYR A 62 8.93 6.14 11.56
C TYR A 62 9.01 7.49 10.85
N GLN A 63 9.85 8.39 11.37
CA GLN A 63 10.00 9.74 10.84
C GLN A 63 10.33 9.74 9.34
N ASP A 64 9.57 10.52 8.57
CA ASP A 64 9.72 10.70 7.12
C ASP A 64 9.57 9.39 6.29
N ALA A 65 8.88 8.37 6.82
CA ALA A 65 8.63 7.12 6.11
C ALA A 65 8.01 7.35 4.72
N LEU A 66 6.97 8.17 4.63
CA LEU A 66 6.26 8.45 3.37
C LEU A 66 7.23 9.01 2.31
N LYS A 67 8.04 9.99 2.71
CA LYS A 67 9.04 10.60 1.84
C LYS A 67 10.12 9.59 1.43
N THR A 68 10.61 8.80 2.39
CA THR A 68 11.63 7.77 2.17
C THR A 68 11.16 6.72 1.16
N ILE A 69 9.88 6.34 1.21
CA ILE A 69 9.31 5.32 0.33
C ILE A 69 9.00 5.90 -1.05
N TYR A 70 8.48 7.11 -1.16
CA TYR A 70 7.85 7.55 -2.42
C TYR A 70 8.60 8.64 -3.19
N ALA A 71 9.49 9.42 -2.55
CA ALA A 71 10.11 10.57 -3.21
C ALA A 71 10.97 10.14 -4.40
N GLY A 72 10.77 10.79 -5.55
CA GLY A 72 11.45 10.50 -6.81
C GLY A 72 11.08 9.16 -7.45
N LYS A 73 10.18 8.38 -6.86
CA LYS A 73 9.72 7.10 -7.43
C LYS A 73 8.52 7.33 -8.34
N SER A 74 8.52 6.64 -9.47
CA SER A 74 7.47 6.74 -10.48
C SER A 74 6.77 5.40 -10.67
N CYS A 75 5.48 5.42 -10.98
CA CYS A 75 4.72 4.22 -11.33
C CYS A 75 3.70 4.54 -12.45
N SER A 76 3.12 3.50 -13.03
CA SER A 76 1.95 3.61 -13.89
C SER A 76 0.74 3.10 -13.13
N ILE A 77 -0.38 3.82 -13.24
CA ILE A 77 -1.68 3.39 -12.76
C ILE A 77 -2.49 2.91 -13.97
N TYR A 78 -2.89 1.65 -13.91
CA TYR A 78 -3.70 1.01 -14.93
C TYR A 78 -5.15 0.97 -14.47
N THR A 79 -6.04 1.49 -15.31
CA THR A 79 -7.48 1.38 -15.10
C THR A 79 -7.99 0.13 -15.81
N VAL A 80 -8.76 -0.69 -15.10
CA VAL A 80 -9.37 -1.92 -15.63
C VAL A 80 -10.87 -1.98 -15.32
N HIS A 81 -11.58 -2.82 -16.08
CA HIS A 81 -12.95 -3.19 -15.72
C HIS A 81 -12.95 -4.08 -14.48
N GLU A 82 -14.03 -3.98 -13.70
CA GLU A 82 -14.20 -4.73 -12.46
C GLU A 82 -14.62 -6.19 -12.69
N GLU A 83 -15.05 -6.52 -13.90
CA GLU A 83 -15.56 -7.85 -14.20
C GLU A 83 -14.51 -8.94 -13.95
N GLY A 84 -14.90 -9.97 -13.19
CA GLY A 84 -14.02 -11.06 -12.77
C GLY A 84 -13.25 -10.82 -11.46
N PHE A 85 -13.26 -9.61 -10.90
CA PHE A 85 -12.64 -9.34 -9.61
C PHE A 85 -13.50 -9.79 -8.43
N LEU A 86 -12.85 -10.34 -7.41
CA LEU A 86 -13.44 -10.82 -6.16
C LEU A 86 -12.94 -9.98 -4.99
N SER A 87 -13.84 -9.58 -4.10
CA SER A 87 -13.52 -8.94 -2.81
C SER A 87 -13.49 -9.96 -1.67
N GLY A 88 -12.78 -9.66 -0.58
CA GLY A 88 -12.74 -10.51 0.62
C GLY A 88 -11.95 -11.81 0.44
N VAL A 89 -11.08 -11.87 -0.57
CA VAL A 89 -10.18 -13.02 -0.80
C VAL A 89 -8.87 -12.87 -0.02
N THR A 90 -8.41 -11.63 0.16
CA THR A 90 -7.21 -11.31 0.94
C THR A 90 -7.60 -10.85 2.34
N GLY A 91 -6.61 -10.57 3.20
CA GLY A 91 -6.85 -10.09 4.55
C GLY A 91 -7.28 -8.62 4.64
N TRP A 92 -7.41 -7.93 3.50
CA TRP A 92 -7.72 -6.51 3.44
C TRP A 92 -8.87 -6.25 2.47
N ASP A 93 -10.03 -5.84 3.00
CA ASP A 93 -11.29 -5.75 2.25
C ASP A 93 -11.27 -4.78 1.04
N VAL A 94 -10.35 -3.82 1.05
CA VAL A 94 -10.13 -2.85 -0.02
C VAL A 94 -9.51 -3.50 -1.27
N GLU A 95 -8.77 -4.58 -1.09
CA GLU A 95 -8.07 -5.27 -2.15
C GLU A 95 -8.96 -6.27 -2.87
N LEU A 96 -9.01 -6.17 -4.20
CA LEU A 96 -9.71 -7.10 -5.06
C LEU A 96 -8.72 -7.91 -5.89
N VAL A 97 -9.08 -9.16 -6.16
CA VAL A 97 -8.24 -10.08 -6.93
C VAL A 97 -8.98 -10.70 -8.10
N CYS A 98 -8.26 -10.95 -9.20
CA CYS A 98 -8.73 -11.70 -10.35
C CYS A 98 -7.73 -12.81 -10.70
N GLU A 99 -8.21 -14.02 -10.98
CA GLU A 99 -7.39 -15.19 -11.34
C GLU A 99 -7.02 -15.24 -12.83
N HIS A 100 -7.51 -14.29 -13.62
CA HIS A 100 -7.36 -14.26 -15.06
C HIS A 100 -6.65 -12.99 -15.52
N THR A 101 -6.07 -13.03 -16.71
CA THR A 101 -5.52 -11.85 -17.37
C THR A 101 -6.60 -10.80 -17.59
N VAL A 102 -6.29 -9.55 -17.28
CA VAL A 102 -7.25 -8.43 -17.36
C VAL A 102 -6.78 -7.41 -18.38
N PRO A 103 -7.61 -7.04 -19.39
CA PRO A 103 -7.25 -6.01 -20.35
C PRO A 103 -7.19 -4.63 -19.70
N VAL A 104 -6.16 -3.87 -20.06
CA VAL A 104 -5.99 -2.47 -19.63
C VAL A 104 -6.90 -1.56 -20.46
N VAL A 105 -7.65 -0.69 -19.79
CA VAL A 105 -8.48 0.33 -20.43
C VAL A 105 -7.69 1.62 -20.64
N GLN A 106 -6.90 2.00 -19.65
CA GLN A 106 -6.12 3.23 -19.66
C GLN A 106 -4.88 3.10 -18.78
N GLU A 107 -3.78 3.72 -19.19
CA GLU A 107 -2.59 3.95 -18.37
C GLU A 107 -2.47 5.44 -18.01
N GLU A 108 -2.19 5.74 -16.74
CA GLU A 108 -1.82 7.06 -16.23
C GLU A 108 -0.43 6.99 -15.62
N ARG A 109 0.51 7.80 -16.11
CA ARG A 109 1.90 7.82 -15.59
C ARG A 109 2.03 8.81 -14.44
N ILE A 110 2.50 8.34 -13.29
CA ILE A 110 2.88 9.17 -12.13
C ILE A 110 4.40 9.29 -12.12
N SER A 111 4.92 10.53 -12.27
CA SER A 111 6.35 10.81 -12.30
C SER A 111 7.00 10.84 -10.92
N ASP A 112 6.25 11.25 -9.90
CA ASP A 112 6.68 11.27 -8.51
C ASP A 112 5.51 10.90 -7.60
N LEU A 113 5.63 9.75 -6.93
CA LEU A 113 4.60 9.21 -6.04
C LEU A 113 4.41 10.07 -4.78
N PHE A 114 5.48 10.66 -4.26
CA PHE A 114 5.39 11.48 -3.05
C PHE A 114 4.64 12.78 -3.35
N GLU A 115 4.94 13.44 -4.47
CA GLU A 115 4.20 14.63 -4.90
C GLU A 115 2.73 14.29 -5.20
N TYR A 116 2.47 13.13 -5.82
CA TYR A 116 1.12 12.67 -6.11
C TYR A 116 0.29 12.48 -4.83
N ILE A 117 0.83 11.75 -3.84
CA ILE A 117 0.14 11.46 -2.57
C ILE A 117 -0.05 12.74 -1.75
N GLN A 118 0.97 13.62 -1.69
CA GLN A 118 0.82 14.91 -1.00
C GLN A 118 -0.24 15.81 -1.67
N ARG A 119 -0.32 15.80 -2.99
CA ARG A 119 -1.37 16.53 -3.71
C ARG A 119 -2.75 15.97 -3.36
N ALA A 120 -2.92 14.64 -3.34
CA ALA A 120 -4.18 14.02 -2.92
C ALA A 120 -4.56 14.45 -1.49
N ALA A 121 -3.60 14.48 -0.56
CA ALA A 121 -3.84 14.94 0.80
C ALA A 121 -4.25 16.41 0.88
N ALA A 122 -3.61 17.28 0.07
CA ALA A 122 -3.98 18.70 -0.03
C ALA A 122 -5.41 18.93 -0.56
N HIS A 123 -5.99 17.95 -1.27
CA HIS A 123 -7.37 17.98 -1.76
C HIS A 123 -8.33 17.13 -0.90
N SER A 124 -7.90 16.66 0.28
CA SER A 124 -8.70 15.79 1.16
C SER A 124 -9.10 14.44 0.52
N GLU A 125 -8.34 13.98 -0.47
CA GLU A 125 -8.50 12.66 -1.10
C GLU A 125 -7.64 11.59 -0.40
N CYS A 126 -6.85 12.00 0.59
CA CYS A 126 -5.98 11.17 1.41
C CYS A 126 -5.75 11.89 2.76
N VAL A 127 -5.57 11.12 3.83
CA VAL A 127 -5.13 11.65 5.12
C VAL A 127 -3.76 11.07 5.43
N ILE A 128 -2.78 11.95 5.60
CA ILE A 128 -1.42 11.57 6.00
C ILE A 128 -1.27 11.91 7.48
N HIS A 129 -1.04 10.89 8.29
CA HIS A 129 -0.69 11.00 9.70
C HIS A 129 0.82 10.89 9.84
N SER A 130 1.49 12.05 9.82
CA SER A 130 2.93 12.13 10.02
C SER A 130 3.34 11.48 11.34
N TYR A 131 4.53 10.88 11.34
CA TYR A 131 5.08 10.25 12.53
C TYR A 131 5.13 11.24 13.70
N SER A 132 4.68 10.80 14.88
CA SER A 132 4.57 11.66 16.06
C SER A 132 5.01 10.92 17.32
N ASP A 133 5.78 11.57 18.19
CA ASP A 133 6.18 11.04 19.51
C ASP A 133 5.09 11.18 20.59
N GLU A 134 3.91 11.67 20.23
CA GLU A 134 2.75 11.74 21.12
C GLU A 134 2.31 10.35 21.60
N GLU A 135 1.96 10.24 22.88
CA GLU A 135 1.68 8.96 23.55
C GLU A 135 0.62 8.12 22.82
N VAL A 136 -0.47 8.77 22.36
CA VAL A 136 -1.57 8.09 21.65
C VAL A 136 -1.10 7.51 20.32
N TYR A 137 -0.23 8.21 19.58
CA TYR A 137 0.29 7.74 18.30
C TYR A 137 1.27 6.57 18.50
N GLN A 138 2.14 6.69 19.51
CA GLN A 138 3.08 5.63 19.86
C GLN A 138 2.38 4.37 20.39
N ALA A 139 1.30 4.53 21.16
CA ALA A 139 0.49 3.41 21.62
C ALA A 139 -0.15 2.65 20.45
N MET A 140 -0.76 3.38 19.49
CA MET A 140 -1.32 2.79 18.26
C MET A 140 -0.25 2.04 17.45
N LEU A 141 0.90 2.66 17.19
CA LEU A 141 1.99 1.98 16.47
C LEU A 141 2.48 0.74 17.23
N SER A 142 2.61 0.82 18.55
CA SER A 142 3.06 -0.32 19.35
C SER A 142 2.08 -1.48 19.25
N GLU A 143 0.77 -1.22 19.29
CA GLU A 143 -0.27 -2.25 19.15
C GLU A 143 -0.18 -2.91 17.77
N GLU A 144 -0.32 -2.11 16.72
CA GLU A 144 -0.37 -2.55 15.31
C GLU A 144 0.90 -3.28 14.86
N LEU A 145 2.08 -2.80 15.25
CA LEU A 145 3.35 -3.40 14.85
C LEU A 145 3.69 -4.63 15.69
N CYS A 146 3.33 -4.67 16.98
CA CYS A 146 3.49 -5.89 17.79
C CYS A 146 2.62 -7.03 17.28
N GLU A 147 1.39 -6.73 16.86
CA GLU A 147 0.50 -7.74 16.27
C GLU A 147 1.10 -8.33 14.99
N ARG A 148 1.65 -7.50 14.10
CA ARG A 148 2.31 -7.95 12.87
C ARG A 148 3.58 -8.74 13.11
N ILE A 149 4.41 -8.33 14.08
CA ILE A 149 5.59 -9.10 14.51
C ILE A 149 5.17 -10.54 14.90
N ARG A 150 4.08 -10.68 15.67
CA ARG A 150 3.55 -11.99 16.06
C ARG A 150 2.95 -12.75 14.87
N ALA A 151 2.14 -12.09 14.05
CA ALA A 151 1.48 -12.70 12.90
C ALA A 151 2.49 -13.22 11.86
N PHE A 152 3.59 -12.49 11.64
CA PHE A 152 4.67 -12.87 10.73
C PHE A 152 5.68 -13.82 11.36
N GLY A 153 5.57 -14.12 12.67
CA GLY A 153 6.47 -15.03 13.37
C GLY A 153 7.92 -14.55 13.41
N LEU A 154 8.15 -13.23 13.48
CA LEU A 154 9.51 -12.69 13.49
C LEU A 154 10.23 -13.07 14.79
N SER A 155 11.49 -13.52 14.66
CA SER A 155 12.32 -13.82 15.84
C SER A 155 12.77 -12.53 16.52
N GLU A 156 13.06 -12.63 17.83
CA GLU A 156 13.61 -11.50 18.60
C GLU A 156 14.89 -10.93 17.95
N GLU A 157 15.73 -11.79 17.38
CA GLU A 157 16.94 -11.36 16.64
C GLU A 157 16.61 -10.60 15.35
N ALA A 158 15.54 -10.99 14.64
CA ALA A 158 15.10 -10.29 13.44
C ALA A 158 14.55 -8.91 13.80
N VAL A 159 13.72 -8.82 14.85
CA VAL A 159 13.16 -7.56 15.33
C VAL A 159 14.26 -6.60 15.79
N LYS A 160 15.24 -7.07 16.57
CA LYS A 160 16.38 -6.24 17.02
C LYS A 160 17.24 -5.70 15.88
N LYS A 161 17.29 -6.38 14.73
CA LYS A 161 18.06 -5.95 13.55
C LYS A 161 17.31 -4.94 12.69
N ASP A 162 15.98 -4.96 12.71
CA ASP A 162 15.16 -4.01 11.97
C ASP A 162 14.94 -2.73 12.79
N LYS A 163 15.61 -1.65 12.38
CA LYS A 163 15.57 -0.35 13.07
C LYS A 163 14.17 0.26 13.13
N ARG A 164 13.26 -0.15 12.24
CA ARG A 164 11.87 0.35 12.21
C ARG A 164 11.06 -0.17 13.40
N ILE A 165 11.36 -1.40 13.83
CA ILE A 165 10.59 -2.12 14.85
C ILE A 165 11.35 -2.50 16.11
N ALA A 166 12.67 -2.34 16.15
CA ALA A 166 13.51 -2.70 17.30
C ALA A 166 13.09 -2.04 18.63
N ARG A 167 12.37 -0.91 18.58
CA ARG A 167 11.87 -0.18 19.76
C ARG A 167 10.58 -0.75 20.37
N PHE A 168 9.91 -1.68 19.68
CA PHE A 168 8.66 -2.30 20.14
C PHE A 168 8.90 -3.67 20.80
N CYS A 169 10.16 -4.00 21.12
CA CYS A 169 10.60 -5.18 21.86
C CYS A 169 11.35 -4.79 23.13
#